data_AF-A0A7K3LA13-F1
#
_entry.id   AF-A0A7K3LA13-F1
#
_cell.length_a   1.000
_cell.length_b   1.000
_cell.length_c   1.000
_cell.angle_alpha   90.00
_cell.angle_beta   90.00
_cell.angle_gamma   90.00
#
_symmetry.space_group_name_H-M   'P 1'
#
loop_
_entity.id
_entity.type
_entity.pdbx_description
1 polymer ?
#
loop_
_entity_poly.entity_id
_entity_poly.type
_entity_poly.pdbx_seq_one_letter_code
_entity_poly.pdbx_strand_id
1 'polypeptide(L)'
;IYTRTIADARARTVDYHCAWDQGKHLWMIYLMRVLDAQVVFDRPGSVVLWTNCHHPFYDENPYPETAPPQRPVWVGDFWDMFGAGHLLELKNLKAIAEYRHRNGLPVTPVWMQ
;
A
#
# COMPACT_ATOMS: atom_id res chain seq x y z
N ILE A 1 -2.30 3.25 12.97
CA ILE A 1 -2.67 2.17 12.02
C ILE A 1 -1.85 0.94 12.36
N TYR A 2 -2.47 -0.23 12.39
CA TYR A 2 -1.77 -1.51 12.54
C TYR A 2 -1.58 -2.13 11.17
N THR A 3 -0.37 -2.56 10.84
CA THR A 3 -0.03 -3.07 9.50
C THR A 3 0.86 -4.31 9.60
N ARG A 4 0.65 -5.26 8.69
CA ARG A 4 1.55 -6.38 8.40
C ARG A 4 1.74 -6.50 6.89
N THR A 5 2.96 -6.85 6.49
CA THR A 5 3.29 -7.19 5.09
C THR A 5 3.23 -8.70 4.90
N ILE A 6 2.56 -9.16 3.85
CA ILE A 6 2.60 -10.54 3.36
C ILE A 6 3.19 -10.49 1.96
N ALA A 7 4.30 -11.17 1.71
CA ALA A 7 4.97 -11.12 0.40
C ALA A 7 5.30 -12.52 -0.10
N ASP A 8 5.11 -12.74 -1.40
CA ASP A 8 5.49 -13.96 -2.09
C ASP A 8 6.32 -13.60 -3.34
N ALA A 9 7.59 -13.98 -3.33
CA ALA A 9 8.53 -13.68 -4.40
C ALA A 9 8.22 -14.44 -5.71
N ARG A 10 7.62 -15.63 -5.64
CA ARG A 10 7.25 -16.44 -6.81
C ARG A 10 6.02 -15.87 -7.49
N ALA A 11 5.01 -15.50 -6.70
CA ALA A 11 3.79 -14.83 -7.20
C ALA A 11 4.04 -13.35 -7.54
N ARG A 12 5.14 -12.78 -7.04
CA ARG A 12 5.50 -11.35 -7.12
C ARG A 12 4.43 -10.45 -6.53
N THR A 13 3.86 -10.87 -5.40
CA THR A 13 2.85 -10.14 -4.66
C THR A 13 3.43 -9.55 -3.38
N VAL A 14 2.92 -8.38 -3.01
CA VAL A 14 3.17 -7.73 -1.73
C VAL A 14 1.84 -7.16 -1.26
N ASP A 15 1.30 -7.75 -0.20
CA ASP A 15 0.03 -7.35 0.37
C ASP A 15 0.29 -6.64 1.71
N TYR A 16 -0.22 -5.42 1.86
CA TYR A 16 -0.26 -4.77 3.17
C TYR A 16 -1.64 -4.97 3.77
N HIS A 17 -1.70 -5.76 4.82
CA HIS A 17 -2.91 -5.99 5.60
C HIS A 17 -2.88 -5.00 6.75
N CYS A 18 -3.88 -4.13 6.84
CA CYS A 18 -3.94 -3.16 7.92
C CYS A 18 -5.36 -2.84 8.39
N ALA A 19 -5.43 -2.13 9.50
CA ALA A 19 -6.65 -1.53 10.02
C ALA A 19 -6.30 -0.26 10.81
N TRP A 20 -7.17 0.74 10.72
CA TRP A 20 -7.16 1.81 11.71
C TRP A 20 -7.60 1.25 13.06
N ASP A 21 -7.06 1.85 14.13
CA ASP A 21 -7.49 1.72 15.52
C ASP A 21 -7.29 0.37 16.23
N GLN A 22 -7.28 -0.75 15.50
CA GLN A 22 -7.10 -2.09 16.05
C GLN A 22 -6.22 -2.99 15.18
N GLY A 23 -5.63 -4.03 15.78
CA GLY A 23 -4.73 -4.99 15.11
C GLY A 23 -5.25 -6.44 15.03
N LYS A 24 -6.52 -6.69 15.36
CA LYS A 24 -7.13 -8.02 15.40
C LYS A 24 -7.66 -8.47 14.03
N HIS A 25 -8.40 -7.60 13.35
CA HIS A 25 -8.96 -7.87 12.02
C HIS A 25 -8.42 -6.83 11.03
N LEU A 26 -7.37 -7.19 10.30
CA LEU A 26 -6.72 -6.30 9.33
C LEU A 26 -7.45 -6.34 7.99
N TRP A 27 -8.55 -5.59 7.90
CA TRP A 27 -9.53 -5.66 6.80
C TRP A 27 -9.24 -4.70 5.63
N MET A 28 -8.39 -3.70 5.82
CA MET A 28 -7.91 -2.84 4.74
C MET A 28 -6.73 -3.55 4.07
N ILE A 29 -6.96 -4.08 2.88
CA ILE A 29 -5.94 -4.86 2.17
C ILE A 29 -5.51 -4.11 0.92
N TYR A 30 -4.23 -3.77 0.89
CA TYR A 30 -3.54 -3.14 -0.24
C TYR A 30 -2.82 -4.23 -1.01
N LEU A 31 -3.40 -4.66 -2.13
CA LEU A 31 -2.88 -5.72 -2.97
C LEU A 31 -1.91 -5.13 -3.99
N MET A 32 -0.63 -5.46 -3.88
CA MET A 32 0.36 -5.04 -4.86
C MET A 32 0.91 -6.22 -5.66
N ARG A 33 1.14 -5.99 -6.95
CA ARG A 33 1.83 -6.95 -7.82
C ARG A 33 2.94 -6.28 -8.60
N VAL A 34 4.13 -6.90 -8.58
CA VAL A 34 5.32 -6.41 -9.28
C VAL A 34 5.60 -7.27 -10.50
N LEU A 35 5.59 -6.68 -11.68
CA LEU A 35 5.83 -7.38 -12.94
C LEU A 35 7.11 -6.86 -13.60
N ASP A 36 7.73 -7.72 -14.40
CA ASP A 36 8.86 -7.33 -15.25
C ASP A 36 8.33 -6.47 -16.40
N ALA A 37 8.84 -5.23 -16.51
CA ALA A 37 8.41 -4.32 -17.56
C ALA A 37 8.85 -4.78 -18.96
N GLN A 38 9.85 -5.67 -19.08
CA GLN A 38 10.24 -6.23 -20.36
C GLN A 38 9.09 -7.06 -20.96
N VAL A 39 8.40 -7.85 -20.13
CA VAL A 39 7.28 -8.70 -20.57
C VAL A 39 6.04 -7.86 -20.90
N VAL A 40 5.81 -6.77 -20.15
CA VAL A 40 4.58 -5.97 -20.28
C VAL A 40 4.69 -4.89 -21.36
N PHE A 41 5.86 -4.25 -21.49
CA PHE A 41 6.07 -3.04 -22.29
C PHE A 41 7.32 -3.09 -23.18
N ASP A 42 7.99 -4.24 -23.29
CA ASP A 42 9.22 -4.41 -24.08
C ASP A 42 10.33 -3.40 -23.75
N ARG A 43 10.44 -3.02 -22.47
CA ARG A 43 11.51 -2.14 -21.98
C ARG A 43 11.99 -2.55 -20.58
N PRO A 44 13.25 -2.31 -20.22
CA PRO A 44 13.76 -2.60 -18.88
C PRO A 44 12.99 -1.85 -17.79
N GLY A 45 12.75 -2.52 -16.65
CA GLY A 45 12.18 -1.90 -15.46
C GLY A 45 11.15 -2.78 -14.75
N SER A 46 10.27 -2.14 -13.98
CA SER A 46 9.21 -2.82 -13.23
C SER A 46 7.88 -2.11 -13.39
N VAL A 47 6.80 -2.89 -13.40
CA VAL A 47 5.42 -2.40 -13.32
C VAL A 47 4.89 -2.76 -11.94
N VAL A 48 4.35 -1.78 -11.23
CA VAL A 48 3.68 -1.98 -9.94
C VAL A 48 2.20 -1.73 -10.14
N LEU A 49 1.40 -2.77 -9.92
CA LEU A 49 -0.05 -2.66 -9.82
C LEU A 49 -0.42 -2.57 -8.34
N TRP A 50 -1.39 -1.73 -8.02
CA TRP A 50 -1.94 -1.56 -6.69
C TRP A 50 -3.46 -1.55 -6.81
N THR A 51 -4.13 -2.45 -6.09
CA THR A 51 -5.59 -2.48 -5.99
C THR A 51 -6.02 -2.63 -4.53
N ASN A 52 -7.17 -2.04 -4.19
CA ASN A 52 -7.88 -2.27 -2.95
C ASN A 52 -9.30 -2.72 -3.28
N CYS A 53 -9.90 -3.53 -2.41
CA CYS A 53 -11.31 -3.87 -2.48
C CYS A 53 -12.10 -3.02 -1.47
N HIS A 54 -13.31 -2.61 -1.84
CA HIS A 54 -14.20 -1.88 -0.94
C HIS A 54 -14.80 -2.84 0.09
N HIS A 55 -14.08 -3.07 1.19
CA HIS A 55 -14.60 -3.83 2.32
C HIS A 55 -15.81 -3.10 2.92
N PRO A 56 -16.88 -3.80 3.37
CA PRO A 56 -18.07 -3.17 3.96
C PRO A 56 -17.78 -2.21 5.14
N PHE A 57 -16.65 -2.38 5.80
CA PHE A 57 -16.23 -1.50 6.91
C PHE A 57 -15.80 -0.11 6.46
N TYR A 58 -15.57 0.13 5.17
CA TYR A 58 -15.47 1.50 4.66
C TYR A 58 -16.81 2.22 4.83
N ASP A 59 -17.95 1.57 4.55
CA ASP A 59 -19.28 2.16 4.76
C ASP A 59 -19.68 2.17 6.23
N GLU A 60 -19.44 1.06 6.94
CA GLU A 60 -19.93 0.84 8.31
C GLU A 60 -18.77 0.58 9.26
N ASN A 61 -18.33 1.59 10.01
CA ASN A 61 -17.26 1.42 11.00
C ASN A 61 -17.71 0.48 12.14
N PRO A 62 -17.11 -0.71 12.28
CA PRO A 62 -17.53 -1.68 13.30
C PRO A 62 -16.84 -1.46 14.66
N TYR A 63 -15.91 -0.50 14.77
CA TYR A 63 -15.14 -0.22 16.00
C TYR A 63 -15.10 1.27 16.37
N PRO A 64 -16.24 2.00 16.39
CA PRO A 64 -16.25 3.45 16.65
C PRO A 64 -15.64 3.83 18.01
N GLU A 65 -15.73 2.96 19.01
CA GLU A 65 -15.19 3.16 20.36
C GLU A 65 -13.67 3.14 20.43
N THR A 66 -13.00 2.59 19.41
CA THR A 66 -11.54 2.52 19.34
C THR A 66 -10.91 3.74 18.65
N ALA A 67 -11.72 4.59 18.04
CA ALA A 67 -11.25 5.76 17.32
C ALA A 67 -10.58 6.77 18.29
N PRO A 68 -9.43 7.36 17.91
CA PRO A 68 -8.84 8.45 18.67
C PRO A 68 -9.84 9.61 18.81
N PRO A 69 -10.06 10.18 20.02
CA PRO A 69 -11.13 11.16 20.26
C PRO A 69 -11.08 12.40 19.38
N GLN A 70 -9.90 12.76 18.87
CA GLN A 70 -9.70 13.97 18.05
C GLN A 70 -9.76 13.71 16.54
N ARG A 71 -10.00 12.47 16.08
CA ARG A 71 -10.08 12.19 14.64
C ARG A 71 -11.54 12.34 14.17
N PRO A 72 -11.88 13.40 13.41
CA PRO A 72 -13.27 13.70 13.08
C PRO A 72 -13.83 12.83 11.94
N VAL A 73 -12.98 12.04 11.30
CA VAL A 73 -13.25 11.33 10.06
C VAL A 73 -12.97 9.83 10.20
N TRP A 74 -13.75 9.05 9.48
CA TRP A 74 -13.53 7.64 9.26
C TRP A 74 -12.67 7.42 8.00
N VAL A 75 -11.94 6.31 7.94
CA VAL A 75 -11.16 5.97 6.74
C VAL A 75 -12.05 5.79 5.50
N GLY A 76 -13.30 5.35 5.70
CA GLY A 76 -14.33 5.25 4.65
C GLY A 76 -14.63 6.56 3.95
N ASP A 77 -14.61 7.68 4.69
CA ASP A 77 -14.87 9.02 4.15
C ASP A 77 -13.86 9.42 3.06
N PHE A 78 -12.71 8.73 3.00
CA PHE A 78 -11.66 8.98 2.02
C PHE A 78 -11.71 8.05 0.80
N TRP A 79 -12.60 7.05 0.77
CA TRP A 79 -12.59 6.00 -0.26
C TRP A 79 -12.60 6.56 -1.69
N ASP A 80 -13.46 7.55 -1.97
CA ASP A 80 -13.56 8.16 -3.29
C ASP A 80 -12.28 8.90 -3.71
N MET A 81 -11.44 9.30 -2.75
CA MET A 81 -10.15 9.94 -2.99
C MET A 81 -8.98 8.95 -3.03
N PHE A 82 -9.19 7.67 -2.73
CA PHE A 82 -8.11 6.66 -2.71
C PHE A 82 -7.41 6.56 -4.05
N GLY A 83 -8.13 6.62 -5.19
CA GLY A 83 -7.49 6.56 -6.50
C GLY A 83 -6.44 7.66 -6.70
N ALA A 84 -6.77 8.90 -6.32
CA ALA A 84 -5.84 10.04 -6.41
C ALA A 84 -4.71 9.94 -5.37
N GLY A 85 -5.04 9.55 -4.13
CA GLY A 85 -4.07 9.34 -3.05
C GLY A 85 -3.04 8.26 -3.40
N HIS A 86 -3.50 7.08 -3.81
CA HIS A 86 -2.64 5.97 -4.20
C HIS A 86 -1.78 6.32 -5.42
N LEU A 87 -2.27 7.11 -6.36
CA LEU A 87 -1.46 7.58 -7.49
C LEU A 87 -0.31 8.49 -7.02
N LEU A 88 -0.57 9.39 -6.07
CA LEU A 88 0.48 10.21 -5.46
C LEU A 88 1.52 9.32 -4.77
N GLU A 89 1.07 8.33 -4.00
CA GLU A 89 1.95 7.40 -3.28
C GLU A 89 2.76 6.50 -4.22
N LEU A 90 2.17 6.01 -5.32
CA LEU A 90 2.89 5.27 -6.37
C LEU A 90 3.97 6.13 -7.04
N LYS A 91 3.69 7.42 -7.27
CA LYS A 91 4.70 8.36 -7.79
C LYS A 91 5.85 8.54 -6.79
N ASN A 92 5.56 8.62 -5.50
CA ASN A 92 6.59 8.67 -4.45
C ASN A 92 7.44 7.39 -4.44
N LEU A 93 6.80 6.21 -4.47
CA LEU A 93 7.49 4.92 -4.55
C LEU A 93 8.42 4.86 -5.77
N LYS A 94 7.92 5.26 -6.94
CA LYS A 94 8.71 5.33 -8.18
C LYS A 94 9.91 6.27 -8.02
N ALA A 95 9.68 7.49 -7.52
CA ALA A 95 10.74 8.48 -7.35
C ALA A 95 11.84 7.98 -6.40
N ILE A 96 11.46 7.36 -5.27
CA ILE A 96 12.39 6.79 -4.30
C ILE A 96 13.20 5.64 -4.90
N ALA A 97 12.53 4.69 -5.56
CA ALA A 97 13.19 3.52 -6.14
C ALA A 97 14.17 3.91 -7.25
N GLU A 98 13.76 4.81 -8.15
CA GLU A 98 14.62 5.29 -9.22
C GLU A 98 15.78 6.14 -8.70
N TYR A 99 15.55 7.00 -7.71
CA TYR A 99 16.63 7.76 -7.08
C TYR A 99 17.67 6.81 -6.50
N ARG A 100 17.25 5.80 -5.74
CA ARG A 100 18.16 4.81 -5.16
C ARG A 100 18.93 4.05 -6.23
N HIS A 101 18.24 3.54 -7.24
CA HIS A 101 18.86 2.82 -8.35
C HIS A 101 19.92 3.65 -9.08
N ARG A 102 19.60 4.90 -9.45
CA ARG A 102 20.53 5.81 -10.14
C ARG A 102 21.76 6.17 -9.30
N ASN A 103 21.64 6.13 -7.97
CA ASN A 103 22.73 6.45 -7.05
C ASN A 103 23.42 5.19 -6.48
N GLY A 104 23.14 3.99 -7.01
CA GLY A 104 23.73 2.74 -6.51
C GLY A 104 23.38 2.41 -5.06
N LEU A 105 22.29 2.97 -4.53
CA LEU A 105 21.85 2.74 -3.16
C LEU A 105 20.98 1.48 -3.08
N PRO A 106 21.02 0.72 -1.96
CA PRO A 106 20.14 -0.42 -1.77
C PRO A 106 18.68 0.03 -1.71
N VAL A 107 17.79 -0.82 -2.25
CA VAL A 107 16.34 -0.62 -2.21
C VAL A 107 15.87 -0.62 -0.75
N THR A 108 16.31 -1.60 0.04
CA THR A 108 16.13 -1.60 1.50
C THR A 108 17.03 -0.54 2.12
N PRO A 109 16.50 0.44 2.87
CA PRO A 109 17.31 1.41 3.59
C PRO A 109 18.28 0.72 4.56
N VAL A 110 19.51 1.23 4.66
CA VAL A 110 20.58 0.64 5.49
C VAL A 110 20.24 0.53 6.98
N TRP A 111 19.35 1.39 7.48
CA TRP A 111 18.91 1.36 8.88
C TRP A 111 17.82 0.31 9.17
N MET A 112 17.28 -0.34 8.12
CA MET A 112 16.30 -1.43 8.24
C MET A 112 16.95 -2.83 8.19
N GLN A 113 18.28 -2.92 8.06
CA GLN A 113 19.04 -4.17 8.20
C GLN A 113 19.51 -4.34 9.64
#